data_AF-A0A926A891-F1
#
_entry.id   AF-A0A926A891-F1
#
_cell.length_a   1.000
_cell.length_b   1.000
_cell.length_c   1.000
_cell.angle_alpha   90.00
_cell.angle_beta   90.00
_cell.angle_gamma   90.00
#
_symmetry.space_group_name_H-M   'P 1'
#
loop_
_entity.id
_entity.type
_entity.pdbx_description
1 polymer ?
#
loop_
_entity_poly.entity_id
_entity_poly.type
_entity_poly.pdbx_seq_one_letter_code
_entity_poly.pdbx_strand_id
1 'polypeptide(L)'
;MHQERVRSFTDQPSAGGPVTTKTHHYDTDGDSPSWTDEGAGAWIRSVAGVDGGLSVTRTSAGATTVHLASLHGDLIADTAADYTTNPGLQITLDASEYGIPRDTTTVGTRRYSWLGTYQRATDTPTGITLMGVRLYNPTTGRFLSTDPVYAGSANDYDYCAADPLNCSDLDGRAAIPHGGGGGSGAGGAGAVGGKVKYGPPTRGNASTTNRHGNNYRGTTWGYTIDYWDGSRWRMYKFGITTRPPWTERARTSTNRCKILQKRRCQYRKNRLTFTNKHSASVWEYNSCMRYYSNNNRRFPPGMRKGCR
;
A
#
# COMPACT_ATOMS: atom_id res chain seq x y z
N MET A 1 -7.04 27.67 7.98
CA MET A 1 -6.88 26.77 9.14
C MET A 1 -7.14 25.36 8.66
N HIS A 2 -6.12 24.51 8.55
CA HIS A 2 -6.37 23.07 8.42
C HIS A 2 -6.87 22.58 9.78
N GLN A 3 -8.10 22.07 9.85
CA GLN A 3 -8.59 21.40 11.04
C GLN A 3 -7.74 20.14 11.26
N GLU A 4 -7.29 19.97 12.50
CA GLU A 4 -6.62 18.75 12.94
C GLU A 4 -7.60 17.57 12.79
N ARG A 5 -7.18 16.53 12.07
CA ARG A 5 -7.97 15.30 11.95
C ARG A 5 -7.61 14.41 13.13
N VAL A 6 -8.63 13.91 13.82
CA VAL A 6 -8.47 13.01 14.98
C VAL A 6 -9.34 11.77 14.83
N ARG A 7 -8.91 10.66 15.45
CA ARG A 7 -9.70 9.44 15.61
C ARG A 7 -9.51 8.91 17.02
N SER A 8 -10.60 8.75 17.76
CA SER A 8 -10.54 8.17 19.12
C SER A 8 -11.12 6.77 19.13
N PHE A 9 -10.64 5.96 20.08
CA PHE A 9 -11.17 4.66 20.41
C PHE A 9 -11.03 4.43 21.92
N THR A 10 -11.87 3.55 22.46
CA THR A 10 -11.91 3.29 23.90
C THR A 10 -11.65 1.81 24.13
N ASP A 11 -10.59 1.53 24.88
CA ASP A 11 -10.26 0.18 25.31
C ASP A 11 -10.86 -0.06 26.70
N GLN A 12 -11.69 -1.09 26.81
CA GLN A 12 -12.16 -1.62 28.08
C GLN A 12 -11.44 -2.96 28.33
N PRO A 13 -10.53 -3.04 29.31
CA PRO A 13 -9.88 -4.30 29.65
C PRO A 13 -10.90 -5.33 30.13
N SER A 14 -10.78 -6.58 29.68
CA SER A 14 -11.70 -7.68 30.04
C SER A 14 -11.76 -8.02 31.54
N ALA A 15 -10.84 -7.46 32.35
CA ALA A 15 -10.67 -7.75 33.77
C ALA A 15 -11.03 -6.58 34.71
N GLY A 16 -11.87 -5.63 34.28
CA GLY A 16 -12.34 -4.53 35.14
C GLY A 16 -11.31 -3.41 35.40
N GLY A 17 -10.29 -3.31 34.55
CA GLY A 17 -9.33 -2.21 34.58
C GLY A 17 -9.94 -0.88 34.11
N PRO A 18 -9.23 0.25 34.31
CA PRO A 18 -9.72 1.56 33.92
C PRO A 18 -9.98 1.64 32.42
N VAL A 19 -11.18 2.11 32.07
CA VAL A 19 -11.54 2.42 30.69
C VAL A 19 -10.64 3.55 30.21
N THR A 20 -9.87 3.29 29.16
CA THR A 20 -8.92 4.28 28.63
C THR A 20 -9.37 4.68 27.24
N THR A 21 -9.50 5.99 27.02
CA THR A 21 -9.76 6.54 25.69
C THR A 21 -8.42 6.99 25.10
N LYS A 22 -8.11 6.46 23.92
CA LYS A 22 -6.94 6.82 23.13
C LYS A 22 -7.36 7.65 21.94
N THR A 23 -6.55 8.63 21.55
CA THR A 23 -6.84 9.51 20.41
C THR A 23 -5.64 9.61 19.48
N HIS A 24 -5.81 9.21 18.23
CA HIS A 24 -4.86 9.41 17.15
C HIS A 24 -5.01 10.80 16.55
N HIS A 25 -3.88 11.49 16.37
CA HIS A 25 -3.80 12.80 15.75
C HIS A 25 -3.03 12.69 14.43
N TYR A 26 -3.54 13.35 13.40
CA TYR A 26 -3.02 13.27 12.04
C TYR A 26 -2.64 14.66 11.52
N ASP A 27 -1.44 14.77 10.93
CA ASP A 27 -0.93 15.98 10.28
C ASP A 27 -1.14 15.96 8.75
N THR A 28 -1.66 14.85 8.22
CA THR A 28 -1.95 14.65 6.80
C THR A 28 -3.29 13.93 6.56
N ASP A 29 -3.68 13.83 5.29
CA ASP A 29 -4.82 12.99 4.86
C ASP A 29 -4.51 11.49 4.90
N GLY A 30 -3.27 11.10 5.20
CA GLY A 30 -2.87 9.70 5.36
C GLY A 30 -3.47 9.09 6.63
N ASP A 31 -3.46 7.76 6.72
CA ASP A 31 -4.05 7.01 7.82
C ASP A 31 -3.07 6.66 8.94
N SER A 32 -1.81 7.11 8.84
CA SER A 32 -0.77 6.98 9.85
C SER A 32 -0.79 8.17 10.82
N PRO A 33 -0.92 7.96 12.14
CA PRO A 33 -0.94 9.06 13.11
C PRO A 33 0.46 9.69 13.27
N SER A 34 0.50 11.01 13.46
CA SER A 34 1.74 11.72 13.82
C SER A 34 2.05 11.57 15.32
N TRP A 35 1.01 11.50 16.14
CA TRP A 35 1.09 11.14 17.55
C TRP A 35 -0.23 10.55 18.05
N THR A 36 -0.18 9.88 19.20
CA THR A 36 -1.34 9.30 19.89
C THR A 36 -1.36 9.75 21.33
N ASP A 37 -2.49 10.28 21.78
CA ASP A 37 -2.84 10.41 23.19
C ASP A 37 -3.20 9.01 23.70
N GLU A 38 -2.41 8.51 24.65
CA GLU A 38 -2.64 7.20 25.29
C GLU A 38 -3.59 7.32 26.50
N GLY A 39 -4.08 8.52 26.81
CA GLY A 39 -4.91 8.82 27.97
C GLY A 39 -4.07 9.16 29.20
N ALA A 40 -4.73 9.71 30.23
CA ALA A 40 -4.12 10.06 31.52
C ALA A 40 -2.85 10.94 31.43
N GLY A 41 -2.77 11.81 30.40
CA GLY A 41 -1.61 12.67 30.16
C GLY A 41 -0.41 11.98 29.51
N ALA A 42 -0.53 10.70 29.16
CA ALA A 42 0.48 9.97 28.40
C ALA A 42 0.29 10.15 26.89
N TRP A 43 1.39 10.31 26.17
CA TRP A 43 1.36 10.38 24.70
C TRP A 43 2.57 9.67 24.09
N ILE A 44 2.40 9.23 22.85
CA ILE A 44 3.46 8.67 22.01
C ILE A 44 3.49 9.45 20.69
N ARG A 45 4.64 10.01 20.34
CA ARG A 45 4.90 10.68 19.07
C ARG A 45 5.70 9.79 18.15
N SER A 46 5.25 9.66 16.90
CA SER A 46 5.96 8.97 15.83
C SER A 46 6.86 9.93 15.07
N VAL A 47 8.09 9.51 14.78
CA VAL A 47 9.07 10.28 14.02
C VAL A 47 9.57 9.41 12.86
N ALA A 48 9.42 9.96 11.66
CA ALA A 48 9.86 9.29 10.44
C ALA A 48 11.38 9.37 10.26
N GLY A 49 11.96 8.31 9.69
CA GLY A 49 13.34 8.27 9.23
C GLY A 49 13.52 8.97 7.88
N VAL A 50 14.74 8.89 7.35
CA VAL A 50 15.09 9.48 6.04
C VAL A 50 14.35 8.83 4.86
N ASP A 51 13.86 7.62 5.05
CA ASP A 51 13.04 6.86 4.11
C ASP A 51 11.54 7.17 4.20
N GLY A 52 11.13 8.01 5.17
CA GLY A 52 9.74 8.36 5.44
C GLY A 52 8.99 7.35 6.31
N GLY A 53 9.59 6.18 6.62
CA GLY A 53 8.99 5.18 7.50
C GLY A 53 9.17 5.53 8.98
N LEU A 54 8.36 4.93 9.86
CA LEU A 54 8.56 5.05 11.31
C LEU A 54 9.95 4.56 11.69
N SER A 55 10.74 5.43 12.32
CA SER A 55 12.09 5.10 12.80
C SER A 55 12.24 5.33 14.30
N VAL A 56 11.53 6.30 14.87
CA VAL A 56 11.64 6.63 16.30
C VAL A 56 10.26 6.88 16.90
N THR A 57 10.06 6.42 18.13
CA THR A 57 8.96 6.88 18.98
C THR A 57 9.48 7.61 20.22
N ARG A 58 8.74 8.63 20.64
CA ARG A 58 9.02 9.36 21.87
C ARG A 58 7.78 9.38 22.75
N THR A 59 7.96 9.15 24.04
CA THR A 59 6.86 9.18 25.01
C THR A 59 6.82 10.48 25.80
N SER A 60 5.68 10.75 26.44
CA SER A 60 5.51 11.87 27.38
C SER A 60 6.49 11.86 28.55
N ALA A 61 6.95 10.67 28.96
CA ALA A 61 7.96 10.49 30.00
C ALA A 61 9.40 10.82 29.53
N GLY A 62 9.58 11.18 28.26
CA GLY A 62 10.88 11.52 27.69
C GLY A 62 11.67 10.34 27.12
N ALA A 63 11.17 9.10 27.27
CA ALA A 63 11.80 7.93 26.66
C ALA A 63 11.76 8.04 25.13
N THR A 64 12.90 7.75 24.49
CA THR A 64 13.05 7.76 23.04
C THR A 64 13.55 6.40 22.58
N THR A 65 12.72 5.72 21.79
CA THR A 65 12.98 4.38 21.29
C THR A 65 13.25 4.44 19.80
N VAL A 66 14.39 3.91 19.38
CA VAL A 66 14.76 3.75 17.97
C VAL A 66 14.34 2.37 17.53
N HIS A 67 13.61 2.31 16.42
CA HIS A 67 13.12 1.09 15.80
C HIS A 67 14.04 0.67 14.66
N LEU A 68 14.48 -0.58 14.70
CA LEU A 68 15.26 -1.21 13.64
C LEU A 68 14.31 -2.02 12.76
N ALA A 69 14.38 -1.80 11.45
CA ALA A 69 13.45 -2.39 10.50
C ALA A 69 14.14 -3.32 9.48
N SER A 70 13.40 -4.32 9.02
CA SER A 70 13.75 -5.14 7.86
C SER A 70 13.56 -4.36 6.55
N LEU A 71 14.10 -4.88 5.44
CA LEU A 71 13.85 -4.31 4.10
C LEU A 71 12.38 -4.39 3.67
N HIS A 72 11.60 -5.27 4.28
CA HIS A 72 10.16 -5.38 4.05
C HIS A 72 9.37 -4.25 4.75
N GLY A 73 9.97 -3.63 5.77
CA GLY A 73 9.32 -2.62 6.62
C GLY A 73 8.77 -3.17 7.94
N ASP A 74 9.20 -4.36 8.33
CA ASP A 74 8.85 -4.95 9.63
C ASP A 74 9.80 -4.43 10.70
N LEU A 75 9.29 -4.08 11.88
CA LEU A 75 10.16 -3.75 13.01
C LEU A 75 10.69 -5.04 13.63
N ILE A 76 12.01 -5.19 13.67
CA ILE A 76 12.70 -6.42 14.11
C ILE A 76 13.43 -6.25 15.44
N ALA A 77 13.67 -5.02 15.89
CA ALA A 77 14.22 -4.75 17.20
C ALA A 77 14.02 -3.28 17.61
N ASP A 78 14.04 -3.02 18.92
CA ASP A 78 14.09 -1.67 19.45
C ASP A 78 15.38 -1.46 20.27
N THR A 79 15.87 -0.22 20.28
CA THR A 79 16.97 0.21 21.15
C THR A 79 16.66 1.59 21.73
N ALA A 80 17.32 1.94 22.83
CA ALA A 80 17.25 3.29 23.37
C ALA A 80 18.03 4.26 22.48
N ALA A 81 17.57 5.51 22.37
CA ALA A 81 18.34 6.54 21.67
C ALA A 81 19.66 6.88 22.37
N ASP A 82 19.71 6.76 23.71
CA ASP A 82 20.92 6.97 24.50
C ASP A 82 21.62 5.62 24.79
N TYR A 83 22.60 5.30 23.97
CA TYR A 83 23.42 4.10 24.12
C TYR A 83 24.32 4.13 25.36
N THR A 84 24.64 5.31 25.90
CA THR A 84 25.57 5.42 27.03
C THR A 84 24.95 4.91 28.32
N THR A 85 23.65 5.15 28.50
CA THR A 85 22.89 4.71 29.67
C THR A 85 22.18 3.38 29.44
N ASN A 86 21.84 3.05 28.19
CA ASN A 86 21.10 1.84 27.82
C ASN A 86 21.74 1.15 26.61
N PRO A 87 22.90 0.51 26.78
CA PRO A 87 23.58 -0.15 25.68
C PRO A 87 22.81 -1.42 25.25
N GLY A 88 22.63 -1.58 23.95
CA GLY A 88 22.12 -2.81 23.33
C GLY A 88 20.67 -2.76 22.86
N LEU A 89 20.16 -3.92 22.44
CA LEU A 89 18.76 -4.09 22.02
C LEU A 89 17.88 -4.28 23.26
N GLN A 90 16.79 -3.51 23.32
CA GLN A 90 15.79 -3.63 24.39
C GLN A 90 14.83 -4.78 24.14
N ILE A 91 14.49 -5.03 22.87
CA ILE A 91 13.65 -6.13 22.43
C ILE A 91 14.01 -6.52 21.00
N THR A 92 13.81 -7.79 20.67
CA THR A 92 13.82 -8.33 19.30
C THR A 92 12.44 -8.84 18.95
N LEU A 93 12.02 -8.61 17.71
CA LEU A 93 10.70 -8.95 17.20
C LEU A 93 10.86 -9.85 15.98
N ASP A 94 10.00 -10.86 15.88
CA ASP A 94 9.95 -11.79 14.75
C ASP A 94 8.48 -12.12 14.46
N ALA A 95 8.13 -12.18 13.18
CA ALA A 95 6.81 -12.51 12.71
C ALA A 95 6.91 -13.35 11.43
N SER A 96 5.88 -14.15 11.15
CA SER A 96 5.79 -14.87 9.88
C SER A 96 5.64 -13.91 8.70
N GLU A 97 5.70 -14.46 7.49
CA GLU A 97 5.52 -13.72 6.23
C GLU A 97 4.15 -13.04 6.16
N TYR A 98 3.14 -13.60 6.85
CA TYR A 98 1.79 -13.05 6.93
C TYR A 98 1.56 -12.20 8.20
N GLY A 99 2.59 -11.93 8.98
CA GLY A 99 2.53 -11.05 10.14
C GLY A 99 2.05 -11.71 11.44
N ILE A 100 2.13 -13.04 11.56
CA ILE A 100 1.85 -13.74 12.82
C ILE A 100 3.08 -13.60 13.72
N PRO A 101 3.02 -12.92 14.88
CA PRO A 101 4.16 -12.79 15.77
C PRO A 101 4.61 -14.16 16.28
N ARG A 102 5.94 -14.39 16.33
CA ARG A 102 6.49 -15.62 16.92
C ARG A 102 6.43 -15.61 18.44
N ASP A 103 6.56 -14.43 19.04
CA ASP A 103 6.29 -14.23 20.45
C ASP A 103 4.82 -13.86 20.65
N THR A 104 4.04 -14.82 21.15
CA THR A 104 2.60 -14.66 21.35
C THR A 104 2.24 -13.64 22.44
N THR A 105 3.18 -13.27 23.32
CA THR A 105 2.96 -12.24 24.34
C THR A 105 2.84 -10.83 23.74
N THR A 106 3.31 -10.65 22.49
CA THR A 106 3.23 -9.38 21.75
C THR A 106 1.88 -9.16 21.07
N VAL A 107 1.04 -10.21 20.97
CA VAL A 107 -0.29 -10.13 20.33
C VAL A 107 -1.19 -9.22 21.17
N GLY A 108 -1.71 -8.15 20.54
CA GLY A 108 -2.59 -7.18 21.18
C GLY A 108 -1.95 -6.27 22.23
N THR A 109 -0.65 -6.42 22.48
CA THR A 109 0.12 -5.56 23.40
C THR A 109 1.10 -4.67 22.64
N ARG A 110 1.62 -5.15 21.50
CA ARG A 110 2.56 -4.42 20.66
C ARG A 110 1.84 -3.73 19.50
N ARG A 111 1.91 -2.40 19.46
CA ARG A 111 1.29 -1.59 18.41
C ARG A 111 1.93 -1.81 17.04
N TYR A 112 3.26 -1.79 16.93
CA TYR A 112 3.95 -1.89 15.66
C TYR A 112 4.94 -3.06 15.67
N SER A 113 4.84 -3.94 14.67
CA SER A 113 5.71 -5.10 14.46
C SER A 113 5.84 -5.33 12.95
N TRP A 114 5.19 -6.36 12.40
CA TRP A 114 5.06 -6.58 10.95
C TRP A 114 4.43 -5.34 10.27
N LEU A 115 5.06 -4.86 9.19
CA LEU A 115 4.75 -3.58 8.51
C LEU A 115 4.75 -2.35 9.42
N GLY A 116 5.48 -2.39 10.53
CA GLY A 116 5.49 -1.33 11.54
C GLY A 116 6.14 -0.02 11.06
N THR A 117 7.06 -0.05 10.08
CA THR A 117 7.56 1.19 9.47
C THR A 117 6.45 1.97 8.76
N TYR A 118 5.40 1.28 8.30
CA TYR A 118 4.22 1.87 7.69
C TYR A 118 3.12 2.17 8.70
N GLN A 119 3.41 2.05 10.00
CA GLN A 119 2.49 2.29 11.11
C GLN A 119 1.19 1.49 11.00
N ARG A 120 1.28 0.24 10.50
CA ARG A 120 0.15 -0.70 10.53
C ARG A 120 0.02 -1.26 11.94
N ALA A 121 -1.02 -0.84 12.66
CA ALA A 121 -1.19 -1.16 14.07
C ALA A 121 -1.71 -2.60 14.28
N THR A 122 -1.14 -3.31 15.26
CA THR A 122 -1.46 -4.70 15.64
C THR A 122 -1.81 -4.86 17.12
N ASP A 123 -1.91 -3.78 17.89
CA ASP A 123 -2.31 -3.75 19.30
C ASP A 123 -3.83 -3.93 19.50
N THR A 124 -4.53 -4.50 18.52
CA THR A 124 -5.90 -4.94 18.73
C THR A 124 -5.92 -6.21 19.58
N PRO A 125 -6.93 -6.45 20.44
CA PRO A 125 -6.92 -7.60 21.36
C PRO A 125 -6.72 -8.98 20.72
N THR A 126 -7.03 -9.11 19.42
CA THR A 126 -6.92 -10.34 18.64
C THR A 126 -5.75 -10.36 17.66
N GLY A 127 -4.88 -9.35 17.66
CA GLY A 127 -3.76 -9.23 16.72
C GLY A 127 -4.17 -8.94 15.28
N ILE A 128 -5.41 -8.49 15.06
CA ILE A 128 -5.88 -8.01 13.76
C ILE A 128 -5.14 -6.72 13.41
N THR A 129 -4.62 -6.67 12.18
CA THR A 129 -3.90 -5.50 11.67
C THR A 129 -4.88 -4.51 11.06
N LEU A 130 -4.80 -3.25 11.47
CA LEU A 130 -5.51 -2.16 10.80
C LEU A 130 -4.77 -1.77 9.52
N MET A 131 -5.40 -1.99 8.37
CA MET A 131 -4.77 -1.87 7.05
C MET A 131 -5.60 -0.99 6.12
N GLY A 132 -5.50 0.32 6.34
CA GLY A 132 -6.27 1.33 5.62
C GLY A 132 -7.76 1.14 5.73
N VAL A 133 -8.41 0.78 4.61
CA VAL A 133 -9.87 0.63 4.55
C VAL A 133 -10.36 -0.77 4.93
N ARG A 134 -9.45 -1.72 5.18
CA ARG A 134 -9.80 -3.10 5.54
C ARG A 134 -9.08 -3.53 6.82
N LEU A 135 -9.68 -4.50 7.52
CA LEU A 135 -9.04 -5.22 8.61
C LEU A 135 -8.38 -6.47 8.05
N TYR A 136 -7.14 -6.74 8.45
CA TYR A 136 -6.37 -7.90 8.01
C TYR A 136 -6.18 -8.88 9.16
N ASN A 137 -6.39 -10.17 8.89
CA ASN A 137 -6.19 -11.26 9.83
C ASN A 137 -4.91 -12.03 9.46
N PRO A 138 -3.82 -11.84 10.21
CA PRO A 138 -2.55 -12.54 9.99
C PRO A 138 -2.67 -14.07 10.04
N THR A 139 -3.52 -14.60 10.93
CA THR A 139 -3.69 -16.05 11.11
C THR A 139 -4.21 -16.73 9.84
N THR A 140 -5.08 -16.05 9.10
CA THR A 140 -5.62 -16.58 7.82
C THR A 140 -4.90 -16.06 6.59
N GLY A 141 -4.06 -15.04 6.73
CA GLY A 141 -3.43 -14.33 5.61
C GLY A 141 -4.43 -13.59 4.71
N ARG A 142 -5.53 -13.07 5.28
CA ARG A 142 -6.66 -12.51 4.52
C ARG A 142 -7.25 -11.26 5.14
N PHE A 143 -7.85 -10.43 4.29
CA PHE A 143 -8.74 -9.35 4.74
C PHE A 143 -10.07 -9.90 5.26
N LEU A 144 -10.66 -9.20 6.21
CA LEU A 144 -11.96 -9.54 6.83
C LEU A 144 -13.16 -8.94 6.09
N SER A 145 -12.93 -8.19 5.02
CA SER A 145 -13.96 -7.59 4.18
C SER A 145 -13.58 -7.68 2.70
N THR A 146 -14.58 -7.70 1.83
CA THR A 146 -14.39 -7.69 0.38
C THR A 146 -13.60 -6.47 -0.08
N ASP A 147 -12.74 -6.67 -1.08
CA ASP A 147 -11.96 -5.59 -1.71
C ASP A 147 -12.88 -4.52 -2.33
N PRO A 148 -12.78 -3.25 -1.93
CA PRO A 148 -13.52 -2.18 -2.58
C PRO A 148 -13.07 -1.94 -4.03
N VAL A 149 -11.87 -2.41 -4.40
CA VAL A 149 -11.33 -2.32 -5.75
C VAL A 149 -11.44 -3.69 -6.42
N TYR A 150 -12.23 -3.72 -7.48
CA TYR A 150 -12.33 -4.92 -8.32
C TYR A 150 -10.95 -5.32 -8.87
N ALA A 151 -10.57 -6.58 -8.64
CA ALA A 151 -9.27 -7.13 -9.03
C ALA A 151 -8.04 -6.44 -8.39
N GLY A 152 -8.21 -5.84 -7.21
CA GLY A 152 -7.11 -5.29 -6.39
C GLY A 152 -6.09 -6.34 -5.98
N SER A 153 -6.52 -7.58 -5.71
CA SER A 153 -5.66 -8.74 -5.47
C SER A 153 -6.20 -10.01 -6.14
N ALA A 154 -5.57 -11.18 -5.93
CA ALA A 154 -5.92 -12.44 -6.60
C ALA A 154 -7.38 -12.88 -6.36
N ASN A 155 -7.98 -12.46 -5.25
CA ASN A 155 -9.41 -12.51 -4.97
C ASN A 155 -9.81 -11.42 -3.95
N ASP A 156 -11.11 -11.28 -3.66
CA ASP A 156 -11.68 -10.19 -2.88
C ASP A 156 -11.18 -10.10 -1.42
N TYR A 157 -10.60 -11.17 -0.88
CA TYR A 157 -10.10 -11.23 0.51
C TYR A 157 -8.58 -11.45 0.57
N ASP A 158 -7.94 -11.52 -0.58
CA ASP A 158 -6.55 -11.90 -0.69
C ASP A 158 -5.62 -10.77 -0.27
N TYR A 159 -4.59 -11.09 0.50
CA TYR A 159 -3.48 -10.20 0.71
C TYR A 159 -2.41 -10.51 -0.33
N CYS A 160 -2.11 -9.52 -1.17
CA CYS A 160 -0.85 -9.47 -1.88
C CYS A 160 -0.59 -10.60 -2.90
N ALA A 161 -1.64 -11.10 -3.55
CA ALA A 161 -1.57 -12.23 -4.47
C ALA A 161 -0.92 -13.50 -3.87
N ALA A 162 -1.05 -13.69 -2.55
CA ALA A 162 -0.37 -14.72 -1.77
C ALA A 162 1.18 -14.66 -1.82
N ASP A 163 1.76 -13.49 -2.09
CA ASP A 163 3.20 -13.24 -2.10
C ASP A 163 3.58 -12.09 -1.14
N PRO A 164 3.31 -12.25 0.17
CA PRO A 164 3.47 -11.18 1.17
C PRO A 164 4.92 -10.75 1.40
N LEU A 165 5.90 -11.49 0.87
CA LEU A 165 7.33 -11.12 0.96
C LEU A 165 7.77 -10.15 -0.12
N ASN A 166 7.15 -10.22 -1.31
CA ASN A 166 7.54 -9.43 -2.47
C ASN A 166 6.49 -8.39 -2.87
N CYS A 167 5.45 -8.23 -2.08
CA CYS A 167 4.40 -7.24 -2.30
C CYS A 167 3.82 -6.74 -0.95
N SER A 168 3.10 -5.64 -0.99
CA SER A 168 2.31 -5.13 0.15
C SER A 168 0.97 -4.58 -0.30
N ASP A 169 -0.04 -4.64 0.57
CA ASP A 169 -1.32 -3.93 0.42
C ASP A 169 -1.57 -3.11 1.70
N LEU A 170 -0.95 -1.93 1.79
CA LEU A 170 -0.91 -1.12 3.02
C LEU A 170 -2.19 -0.33 3.27
N ASP A 171 -2.97 -0.04 2.22
CA ASP A 171 -4.21 0.72 2.32
C ASP A 171 -5.47 -0.17 2.22
N GLY A 172 -5.29 -1.47 2.02
CA GLY A 172 -6.36 -2.44 1.91
C GLY A 172 -7.14 -2.29 0.62
N ARG A 173 -6.49 -1.99 -0.51
CA ARG A 173 -7.16 -1.80 -1.81
C ARG A 173 -6.48 -2.53 -2.96
N ALA A 174 -5.17 -2.77 -2.90
CA ALA A 174 -4.51 -3.48 -3.98
C ALA A 174 -3.14 -4.04 -3.58
N ALA A 175 -2.79 -5.17 -4.18
CA ALA A 175 -1.44 -5.74 -4.12
C ALA A 175 -0.42 -4.87 -4.89
N ILE A 176 0.62 -4.41 -4.20
CA ILE A 176 1.72 -3.62 -4.77
C ILE A 176 3.06 -4.37 -4.61
N PRO A 177 3.64 -4.91 -5.71
CA PRO A 177 4.95 -5.57 -5.69
C PRO A 177 6.12 -4.65 -5.36
N HIS A 178 7.00 -5.06 -4.45
CA HIS A 178 8.21 -4.34 -4.02
C HIS A 178 9.23 -4.21 -5.17
N GLY A 179 9.32 -5.20 -6.06
CA GLY A 179 10.16 -5.17 -7.28
C GLY A 179 9.61 -4.33 -8.44
N GLY A 180 8.49 -3.64 -8.22
CA GLY A 180 7.79 -2.81 -9.20
C GLY A 180 8.02 -1.31 -9.05
N GLY A 181 9.05 -0.85 -8.31
CA GLY A 181 9.31 0.59 -8.14
C GLY A 181 8.08 1.34 -7.61
N GLY A 182 7.70 1.00 -6.39
CA GLY A 182 6.56 1.56 -5.69
C GLY A 182 6.60 1.12 -4.23
N GLY A 183 7.66 1.51 -3.51
CA GLY A 183 7.54 1.64 -2.08
C GLY A 183 6.41 2.63 -1.83
N SER A 184 5.31 2.14 -1.25
CA SER A 184 4.30 3.00 -0.67
C SER A 184 4.88 3.57 0.62
N GLY A 185 5.82 4.51 0.45
CA GLY A 185 6.21 5.41 1.51
C GLY A 185 4.98 6.20 1.90
N ALA A 186 4.47 5.97 3.10
CA ALA A 186 3.63 6.94 3.77
C ALA A 186 4.48 8.19 4.01
N GLY A 187 4.44 9.14 3.08
CA GLY A 187 5.06 10.46 3.23
C GLY A 187 6.53 10.54 2.79
N GLY A 188 6.80 11.31 1.73
CA GLY A 188 8.16 11.69 1.33
C GLY A 188 8.27 11.97 -0.16
N ALA A 189 8.37 13.24 -0.54
CA ALA A 189 8.63 13.67 -1.91
C ALA A 189 10.06 13.26 -2.33
N GLY A 190 10.19 12.46 -3.39
CA GLY A 190 11.49 12.10 -3.94
C GLY A 190 11.36 11.38 -5.29
N ALA A 191 11.65 12.09 -6.38
CA ALA A 191 11.62 11.55 -7.73
C ALA A 191 12.81 10.61 -7.97
N VAL A 192 12.57 9.39 -8.45
CA VAL A 192 13.62 8.58 -9.10
C VAL A 192 13.10 8.05 -10.43
N GLY A 193 13.59 8.66 -11.50
CA GLY A 193 13.41 8.22 -12.87
C GLY A 193 14.24 6.96 -13.13
N GLY A 194 13.57 5.85 -13.42
CA GLY A 194 14.20 4.62 -13.87
C GLY A 194 13.19 3.74 -14.59
N LYS A 195 13.43 3.47 -15.89
CA LYS A 195 12.62 2.54 -16.69
C LYS A 195 12.96 1.10 -16.27
N VAL A 196 12.09 0.45 -15.51
CA VAL A 196 12.25 -0.98 -15.19
C VAL A 196 11.63 -1.82 -16.30
N LYS A 197 12.41 -2.76 -16.86
CA LYS A 197 11.94 -3.82 -17.76
C LYS A 197 11.42 -4.97 -16.90
N TYR A 198 10.14 -5.32 -17.02
CA TYR A 198 9.59 -6.52 -16.38
C TYR A 198 9.95 -7.76 -17.21
N GLY A 199 10.66 -8.72 -16.62
CA GLY A 199 10.82 -10.08 -17.16
C GLY A 199 9.62 -10.97 -16.79
N PRO A 200 9.30 -12.02 -17.59
CA PRO A 200 8.13 -12.85 -17.35
C PRO A 200 8.36 -13.80 -16.14
N PRO A 201 7.41 -13.91 -15.20
CA PRO A 201 7.42 -14.99 -14.22
C PRO A 201 7.17 -16.35 -14.90
N THR A 202 7.78 -17.38 -14.35
CA THR A 202 7.84 -18.76 -14.88
C THR A 202 6.46 -19.44 -14.94
N ARG A 203 6.37 -20.43 -15.83
CA ARG A 203 5.16 -21.14 -16.25
C ARG A 203 4.52 -21.92 -15.09
N GLY A 204 3.53 -21.32 -14.44
CA GLY A 204 2.56 -22.01 -13.59
C GLY A 204 1.14 -21.86 -14.15
N ASN A 205 0.53 -22.96 -14.59
CA ASN A 205 -0.86 -23.02 -15.03
C ASN A 205 -1.82 -22.86 -13.84
N ALA A 206 -2.01 -21.64 -13.33
CA ALA A 206 -3.08 -21.35 -12.38
C ALA A 206 -4.31 -20.82 -13.14
N SER A 207 -5.19 -21.75 -13.51
CA SER A 207 -6.54 -21.46 -14.02
C SER A 207 -7.47 -21.18 -12.84
N THR A 208 -7.63 -19.92 -12.44
CA THR A 208 -8.70 -19.53 -11.50
C THR A 208 -10.00 -19.30 -12.27
N THR A 209 -10.86 -20.33 -12.32
CA THR A 209 -12.24 -20.20 -12.80
C THR A 209 -13.13 -19.75 -11.65
N ASN A 210 -13.83 -18.62 -11.80
CA ASN A 210 -14.93 -18.25 -10.90
C ASN A 210 -16.23 -18.01 -11.69
N ARG A 211 -17.35 -18.46 -11.12
CA ARG A 211 -18.65 -18.73 -11.77
C ARG A 211 -19.46 -17.50 -12.25
N HIS A 212 -18.82 -16.36 -12.50
CA HIS A 212 -19.46 -15.18 -13.10
C HIS A 212 -18.69 -14.61 -14.31
N GLY A 213 -18.38 -15.48 -15.27
CA GLY A 213 -18.54 -15.15 -16.69
C GLY A 213 -17.58 -14.13 -17.30
N ASN A 214 -16.26 -14.26 -17.11
CA ASN A 214 -15.27 -13.67 -18.02
C ASN A 214 -14.10 -14.63 -18.25
N ASN A 215 -14.37 -15.72 -18.97
CA ASN A 215 -13.34 -16.57 -19.57
C ASN A 215 -12.60 -15.78 -20.65
N TYR A 216 -11.52 -15.10 -20.29
CA TYR A 216 -10.53 -14.67 -21.27
C TYR A 216 -9.35 -15.63 -21.21
N ARG A 217 -9.52 -16.80 -21.85
CA ARG A 217 -8.40 -17.66 -22.22
C ARG A 217 -7.60 -16.90 -23.29
N GLY A 218 -6.53 -16.21 -22.91
CA GLY A 218 -5.65 -15.53 -23.85
C GLY A 218 -4.73 -14.49 -23.23
N THR A 219 -3.59 -14.28 -23.88
CA THR A 219 -2.64 -13.21 -23.58
C THR A 219 -3.37 -11.87 -23.51
N THR A 220 -3.26 -11.17 -22.37
CA THR A 220 -3.78 -9.81 -22.21
C THR A 220 -2.64 -8.82 -22.44
N TRP A 221 -2.90 -7.71 -23.11
CA TRP A 221 -1.91 -6.67 -23.39
C TRP A 221 -2.21 -5.40 -22.59
N GLY A 222 -1.16 -4.83 -22.00
CA GLY A 222 -1.19 -3.47 -21.46
C GLY A 222 -0.85 -2.45 -22.54
N TYR A 223 -1.52 -1.30 -22.51
CA TYR A 223 -1.24 -0.18 -23.40
C TYR A 223 -1.36 1.16 -22.69
N THR A 224 -0.76 2.16 -23.32
CA THR A 224 -0.80 3.55 -22.89
C THR A 224 -1.26 4.43 -24.03
N ILE A 225 -1.91 5.53 -23.69
CA ILE A 225 -2.22 6.60 -24.64
C ILE A 225 -1.52 7.83 -24.12
N ASP A 226 -0.76 8.47 -24.99
CA ASP A 226 -0.03 9.69 -24.71
C ASP A 226 -0.58 10.84 -25.54
N TYR A 227 -0.43 12.07 -25.02
CA TYR A 227 -0.67 13.30 -25.76
C TYR A 227 0.58 14.18 -25.76
N TRP A 228 0.74 14.96 -26.83
CA TRP A 228 1.80 15.96 -26.94
C TRP A 228 1.38 17.25 -26.22
N ASP A 229 2.14 17.68 -25.20
CA ASP A 229 1.82 18.90 -24.46
C ASP A 229 2.38 20.18 -25.10
N GLY A 230 3.23 20.04 -26.12
CA GLY A 230 3.97 21.14 -26.75
C GLY A 230 5.48 20.92 -26.73
N SER A 231 6.01 20.20 -25.74
CA SER A 231 7.45 19.94 -25.57
C SER A 231 7.78 18.47 -25.34
N ARG A 232 6.86 17.69 -24.77
CA ARG A 232 7.05 16.26 -24.50
C ARG A 232 5.74 15.47 -24.59
N TRP A 233 5.90 14.16 -24.73
CA TRP A 233 4.78 13.22 -24.61
C TRP A 233 4.41 13.05 -23.13
N ARG A 234 3.13 13.28 -22.81
CA ARG A 234 2.55 13.05 -21.49
C ARG A 234 1.53 11.94 -21.52
N MET A 235 1.48 11.18 -20.43
CA MET A 235 0.48 10.12 -20.25
C MET A 235 -0.94 10.71 -20.20
N TYR A 236 -1.81 10.21 -21.06
CA TYR A 236 -3.25 10.50 -21.03
C TYR A 236 -4.01 9.41 -20.25
N LYS A 237 -3.67 8.13 -20.48
CA LYS A 237 -4.41 6.98 -19.92
C LYS A 237 -3.63 5.67 -20.01
N PHE A 238 -3.80 4.81 -19.01
CA PHE A 238 -3.45 3.38 -19.04
C PHE A 238 -4.66 2.52 -19.43
N GLY A 239 -4.43 1.36 -20.04
CA GLY A 239 -5.51 0.45 -20.40
C GLY A 239 -5.06 -0.96 -20.69
N ILE A 240 -5.98 -1.93 -20.50
CA ILE A 240 -5.79 -3.32 -20.92
C ILE A 240 -6.72 -3.73 -22.07
N THR A 241 -6.25 -4.70 -22.85
CA THR A 241 -7.03 -5.36 -23.90
C THR A 241 -6.70 -6.86 -23.96
N THR A 242 -7.72 -7.70 -24.05
CA THR A 242 -7.59 -9.15 -24.31
C THR A 242 -7.61 -9.47 -25.80
N ARG A 243 -7.74 -8.44 -26.64
CA ARG A 243 -7.69 -8.55 -28.10
C ARG A 243 -6.43 -7.85 -28.65
N PRO A 244 -5.86 -8.35 -29.76
CA PRO A 244 -4.69 -7.75 -30.40
C PRO A 244 -4.82 -6.24 -30.64
N PRO A 245 -3.70 -5.51 -30.77
CA PRO A 245 -3.57 -4.10 -30.35
C PRO A 245 -4.19 -3.03 -31.28
N TRP A 246 -5.19 -3.38 -32.08
CA TRP A 246 -5.84 -2.49 -33.07
C TRP A 246 -7.33 -2.28 -32.79
N THR A 247 -7.77 -2.65 -31.58
CA THR A 247 -9.20 -2.73 -31.26
C THR A 247 -9.88 -1.37 -31.18
N GLU A 248 -11.19 -1.42 -31.36
CA GLU A 248 -12.09 -0.29 -31.20
C GLU A 248 -11.91 0.43 -29.86
N ARG A 249 -11.59 -0.29 -28.77
CA ARG A 249 -11.38 0.32 -27.44
C ARG A 249 -10.18 1.26 -27.39
N ALA A 250 -9.04 0.85 -27.97
CA ALA A 250 -7.84 1.67 -28.05
C ALA A 250 -8.03 2.83 -29.03
N ARG A 251 -8.69 2.59 -30.17
CA ARG A 251 -9.08 3.65 -31.15
C ARG A 251 -9.99 4.70 -30.52
N THR A 252 -11.07 4.27 -29.87
CA THR A 252 -12.03 5.17 -29.21
C THR A 252 -11.38 5.99 -28.10
N SER A 253 -10.49 5.38 -27.31
CA SER A 253 -9.76 6.10 -26.27
C SER A 253 -8.76 7.11 -26.86
N THR A 254 -8.10 6.77 -27.97
CA THR A 254 -7.17 7.67 -28.67
C THR A 254 -7.91 8.83 -29.34
N ASN A 255 -9.09 8.57 -29.92
CA ASN A 255 -9.96 9.61 -30.49
C ASN A 255 -10.47 10.57 -29.41
N ARG A 256 -10.90 10.05 -28.25
CA ARG A 256 -11.25 10.88 -27.09
C ARG A 256 -10.08 11.75 -26.62
N CYS A 257 -8.86 11.20 -26.61
CA CYS A 257 -7.67 11.99 -26.31
C CYS A 257 -7.50 13.16 -27.29
N LYS A 258 -7.60 12.92 -28.61
CA LYS A 258 -7.46 13.96 -29.64
C LYS A 258 -8.50 15.07 -29.46
N ILE A 259 -9.75 14.70 -29.18
CA ILE A 259 -10.85 15.65 -28.96
C ILE A 259 -10.63 16.48 -27.69
N LEU A 260 -10.34 15.82 -26.56
CA LEU A 260 -10.28 16.49 -25.26
C LEU A 260 -8.99 17.29 -25.06
N GLN A 261 -7.86 16.80 -25.55
CA GLN A 261 -6.60 17.51 -25.43
C GLN A 261 -6.42 18.54 -26.54
N LYS A 262 -7.11 18.40 -27.69
CA LYS A 262 -6.88 19.19 -28.92
C LYS A 262 -5.41 19.18 -29.35
N ARG A 263 -4.74 18.03 -29.15
CA ARG A 263 -3.31 17.82 -29.40
C ARG A 263 -3.11 16.51 -30.13
N ARG A 264 -1.87 16.29 -30.59
CA ARG A 264 -1.44 14.99 -31.12
C ARG A 264 -1.52 13.96 -30.00
N CYS A 265 -2.29 12.90 -30.23
CA CYS A 265 -2.33 11.74 -29.34
C CYS A 265 -1.87 10.49 -30.07
N GLN A 266 -1.17 9.62 -29.36
CA GLN A 266 -0.72 8.34 -29.90
C GLN A 266 -1.03 7.20 -28.94
N TYR A 267 -1.40 6.08 -29.53
CA TYR A 267 -1.45 4.80 -28.87
C TYR A 267 -0.04 4.22 -28.81
N ARG A 268 0.43 3.88 -27.62
CA ARG A 268 1.63 3.07 -27.45
C ARG A 268 1.23 1.73 -26.86
N LYS A 269 1.40 0.68 -27.66
CA LYS A 269 1.41 -0.68 -27.13
C LYS A 269 2.59 -0.77 -26.16
N ASN A 270 2.30 -1.00 -24.89
CA ASN A 270 3.36 -1.36 -23.98
C ASN A 270 3.79 -2.79 -24.34
N ARG A 271 5.09 -3.11 -24.33
CA ARG A 271 5.55 -4.48 -24.67
C ARG A 271 5.14 -5.54 -23.62
N LEU A 272 4.30 -5.16 -22.66
CA LEU A 272 3.86 -6.00 -21.55
C LEU A 272 2.70 -6.89 -22.00
N THR A 273 2.99 -8.18 -22.02
CA THR A 273 2.04 -9.28 -22.22
C THR A 273 1.81 -9.96 -20.88
N PHE A 274 0.56 -10.15 -20.53
CA PHE A 274 0.10 -10.76 -19.30
C PHE A 274 -0.54 -12.11 -19.60
N THR A 275 -0.30 -13.10 -18.75
CA THR A 275 -0.84 -14.46 -18.88
C THR A 275 -2.34 -14.51 -18.64
N ASN A 276 -2.87 -13.55 -17.88
CA ASN A 276 -4.30 -13.44 -17.58
C ASN A 276 -4.71 -11.96 -17.46
N LYS A 277 -6.02 -11.69 -17.48
CA LYS A 277 -6.57 -10.33 -17.34
C LYS A 277 -6.27 -9.73 -15.96
N HIS A 278 -6.21 -10.56 -14.91
CA HIS A 278 -5.97 -10.11 -13.55
C HIS A 278 -4.61 -9.41 -13.41
N SER A 279 -3.53 -10.07 -13.82
CA SER A 279 -2.18 -9.48 -13.84
C SER A 279 -2.10 -8.22 -14.70
N ALA A 280 -2.88 -8.15 -15.79
CA ALA A 280 -2.98 -6.93 -16.59
C ALA A 280 -3.73 -5.79 -15.86
N SER A 281 -4.82 -6.10 -15.15
CA SER A 281 -5.57 -5.13 -14.35
C SER A 281 -4.74 -4.58 -13.20
N VAL A 282 -4.03 -5.43 -12.45
CA VAL A 282 -3.09 -5.01 -11.41
C VAL A 282 -2.03 -4.07 -11.99
N TRP A 283 -1.51 -4.36 -13.18
CA TRP A 283 -0.61 -3.45 -13.88
C TRP A 283 -1.27 -2.11 -14.27
N GLU A 284 -2.51 -2.09 -14.78
CA GLU A 284 -3.23 -0.85 -15.13
C GLU A 284 -3.45 0.02 -13.90
N TYR A 285 -3.90 -0.58 -12.79
CA TYR A 285 -4.11 0.08 -11.51
C TYR A 285 -2.80 0.66 -10.96
N ASN A 286 -1.76 -0.16 -10.82
CA ASN A 286 -0.47 0.26 -10.25
C ASN A 286 0.21 1.33 -11.12
N SER A 287 0.11 1.23 -12.45
CA SER A 287 0.62 2.28 -13.35
C SER A 287 -0.11 3.61 -13.16
N CYS A 288 -1.43 3.55 -12.97
CA CYS A 288 -2.25 4.72 -12.70
C CYS A 288 -1.96 5.34 -11.31
N MET A 289 -1.83 4.53 -10.27
CA MET A 289 -1.51 4.99 -8.92
C MET A 289 -0.10 5.59 -8.85
N ARG A 290 0.87 4.99 -9.55
CA ARG A 290 2.21 5.56 -9.69
C ARG A 290 2.19 6.90 -10.44
N TYR A 291 1.32 7.07 -11.43
CA TYR A 291 1.15 8.38 -12.05
C TYR A 291 0.56 9.39 -11.07
N TYR A 292 -0.47 9.00 -10.31
CA TYR A 292 -1.14 9.84 -9.33
C TYR A 292 -0.17 10.38 -8.27
N SER A 293 0.69 9.52 -7.70
CA SER A 293 1.69 9.92 -6.71
C SER A 293 2.72 10.89 -7.30
N ASN A 294 3.21 10.64 -8.52
CA ASN A 294 4.21 11.47 -9.18
C ASN A 294 3.67 12.81 -9.71
N ASN A 295 2.34 12.95 -9.87
CA ASN A 295 1.72 14.11 -10.50
C ASN A 295 0.83 14.89 -9.53
N ASN A 296 1.33 15.13 -8.31
CA ASN A 296 0.68 15.98 -7.32
C ASN A 296 -0.76 15.53 -7.01
N ARG A 297 -0.96 14.21 -6.84
CA ARG A 297 -2.26 13.59 -6.59
C ARG A 297 -3.29 13.89 -7.68
N ARG A 298 -2.86 13.95 -8.94
CA ARG A 298 -3.74 14.11 -10.10
C ARG A 298 -3.73 12.86 -10.96
N PHE A 299 -4.92 12.31 -11.20
CA PHE A 299 -5.08 11.21 -12.13
C PHE A 299 -4.75 11.62 -13.57
N PRO A 300 -4.35 10.66 -14.43
CA PRO A 300 -4.23 10.91 -15.86
C PRO A 300 -5.52 11.55 -16.41
N PRO A 301 -5.45 12.50 -17.36
CA PRO A 301 -6.64 13.18 -17.86
C PRO A 301 -7.74 12.25 -18.39
N GLY A 302 -7.36 11.09 -18.95
CA GLY A 302 -8.28 10.06 -19.43
C GLY A 302 -8.82 9.11 -18.36
N MET A 303 -8.41 9.27 -17.10
CA MET A 303 -8.78 8.44 -15.94
C MET A 303 -9.21 9.30 -14.74
N ARG A 304 -9.82 10.48 -14.99
CA ARG A 304 -10.26 11.43 -13.96
C ARG A 304 -11.17 10.88 -12.86
N LYS A 305 -11.87 9.77 -13.13
CA LYS A 305 -12.75 9.10 -12.15
C LYS A 305 -12.00 8.15 -11.20
N GLY A 306 -10.69 8.01 -11.35
CA GLY A 306 -9.85 7.10 -10.56
C GLY A 306 -9.20 6.01 -11.41
N CYS A 307 -8.30 5.27 -10.76
CA CYS A 307 -7.67 4.08 -11.32
C CYS A 307 -8.67 2.92 -11.39
N ARG A 308 -8.44 2.00 -12.33
CA ARG A 308 -9.34 0.89 -12.68
C ARG A 308 -8.62 -0.43 -12.57
#